data_AF-A0A522F5M0-F1
#
_entry.id   AF-A0A522F5M0-F1
#
_cell.length_a   1.000
_cell.length_b   1.000
_cell.length_c   1.000
_cell.angle_alpha   90.00
_cell.angle_beta   90.00
_cell.angle_gamma   90.00
#
_symmetry.space_group_name_H-M   'P 1'
#
loop_
_entity.id
_entity.type
_entity.pdbx_description
1 polymer ?
#
loop_
_entity_poly.entity_id
_entity_poly.type
_entity_poly.pdbx_seq_one_letter_code
_entity_poly.pdbx_strand_id
1 'polypeptide(L)'
;MFNSKLIGGILLIVGTSIGGGMLALPVSTAEVGFTNSIFFLFFCWAVMTAGALLILEVNMRLPLGSNMISMAKATLGLPGQIIAWITYLFLLYTLLAAYIS
;
A
#
# COMPACT_ATOMS: atom_id res chain seq x y z
N MET A 1 29.47 2.43 -2.07
CA MET A 1 28.94 3.82 -2.02
C MET A 1 27.42 3.73 -1.87
N PHE A 2 26.85 4.20 -0.76
CA PHE A 2 25.40 4.25 -0.61
C PHE A 2 24.84 5.25 -1.64
N ASN A 3 23.96 4.78 -2.52
CA ASN A 3 23.34 5.63 -3.53
C ASN A 3 22.32 6.56 -2.84
N SER A 4 22.62 7.85 -2.78
CA SER A 4 21.78 8.85 -2.10
C SER A 4 20.36 8.91 -2.66
N LYS A 5 20.18 8.63 -3.96
CA LYS A 5 18.85 8.55 -4.59
C LYS A 5 18.05 7.34 -4.09
N LEU A 6 18.71 6.22 -3.82
CA LEU A 6 18.08 5.01 -3.28
C LEU A 6 17.64 5.23 -1.83
N ILE A 7 18.52 5.79 -1.00
CA ILE A 7 18.17 6.18 0.38
C ILE A 7 17.03 7.20 0.39
N GLY A 8 17.09 8.21 -0.50
CA GLY A 8 16.05 9.23 -0.60
C GLY A 8 14.69 8.65 -0.98
N GLY A 9 14.65 7.72 -1.94
CA GLY A 9 13.44 7.01 -2.33
C GLY A 9 12.84 6.18 -1.19
N ILE A 10 13.68 5.44 -0.45
CA ILE A 10 13.23 4.66 0.73
C ILE A 10 12.63 5.58 1.77
N LEU A 11 13.30 6.69 2.11
CA LEU A 11 12.81 7.64 3.10
C LEU A 11 11.48 8.29 2.70
N LEU A 12 11.29 8.61 1.42
CA LEU A 12 10.01 9.12 0.92
C LEU A 12 8.89 8.10 1.12
N ILE A 13 9.10 6.84 0.75
CA ILE A 13 8.10 5.78 0.91
C ILE A 13 7.77 5.57 2.39
N VAL A 14 8.80 5.48 3.25
CA VAL A 14 8.63 5.34 4.71
C VAL A 14 7.85 6.52 5.28
N GLY A 15 8.15 7.75 4.87
CA GLY A 15 7.44 8.95 5.30
C GLY A 15 5.96 8.95 4.90
N THR A 16 5.63 8.49 3.69
CA THR A 16 4.22 8.39 3.24
C THR A 16 3.44 7.25 3.89
N SER A 17 4.14 6.24 4.39
CA SER A 17 3.52 5.08 5.05
C SER A 17 3.19 5.35 6.53
N ILE A 18 3.92 6.28 7.17
CA ILE A 18 3.67 6.70 8.55
C ILE A 18 2.61 7.81 8.54
N GLY A 19 1.37 7.48 8.89
CA GLY A 19 0.25 8.42 8.95
C GLY A 19 -0.59 8.26 10.22
N GLY A 20 -1.71 8.98 10.30
CA GLY A 20 -2.62 8.95 11.45
C GLY A 20 -3.16 7.55 11.78
N GLY A 21 -3.28 6.69 10.76
CA GLY A 21 -3.66 5.28 10.94
C GLY A 21 -2.74 4.48 11.87
N MET A 22 -1.46 4.87 12.00
CA MET A 22 -0.52 4.21 12.91
C MET A 22 -0.90 4.40 14.39
N LEU A 23 -1.55 5.51 14.74
CA LEU A 23 -2.05 5.76 16.10
C LEU A 23 -3.31 4.94 16.42
N ALA A 24 -4.07 4.56 15.41
CA ALA A 24 -5.27 3.72 15.57
C ALA A 24 -4.92 2.25 15.82
N LEU A 25 -3.78 1.77 15.30
CA LEU A 25 -3.39 0.35 15.41
C LEU A 25 -3.27 -0.15 16.87
N PRO A 26 -2.60 0.56 17.80
CA PRO A 26 -2.55 0.13 19.20
C PRO A 26 -3.92 0.07 19.87
N VAL A 27 -4.82 1.00 19.52
CA VAL A 27 -6.18 1.05 20.10
C VAL A 27 -7.01 -0.15 19.64
N SER A 28 -6.97 -0.46 18.34
CA SER A 28 -7.70 -1.62 17.80
C SER A 28 -7.08 -2.97 18.19
N THR A 29 -5.77 -3.01 18.43
CA THR A 29 -5.08 -4.26 18.79
C THR A 29 -5.04 -4.52 20.31
N ALA A 30 -5.37 -3.53 21.13
CA ALA A 30 -5.41 -3.65 22.59
C ALA A 30 -6.42 -4.72 23.06
N GLU A 31 -7.51 -4.92 22.33
CA GLU A 31 -8.57 -5.90 22.68
C GLU A 31 -8.12 -7.36 22.48
N VAL A 32 -7.16 -7.60 21.57
CA VAL A 32 -6.73 -8.95 21.13
C VAL A 32 -5.53 -9.48 21.95
N GLY A 33 -4.82 -8.58 22.64
CA GLY A 33 -3.68 -8.88 23.49
C GLY A 33 -2.33 -8.92 22.73
N PHE A 34 -1.27 -8.47 23.40
CA PHE A 34 0.05 -8.17 22.82
C PHE A 34 0.65 -9.28 21.94
N THR A 35 0.66 -10.52 22.43
CA THR A 35 1.27 -11.66 21.71
C THR A 35 0.55 -11.95 20.39
N ASN A 36 -0.78 -11.93 20.41
CA ASN A 36 -1.60 -12.15 19.21
C ASN A 36 -1.46 -10.99 18.22
N SER A 37 -1.39 -9.74 18.72
CA SER A 37 -1.20 -8.55 17.90
C SER A 37 0.14 -8.57 17.15
N ILE A 38 1.24 -9.00 17.79
CA ILE A 38 2.54 -9.13 17.13
C ILE A 38 2.47 -10.14 15.98
N PHE A 39 1.90 -11.31 16.22
CA PHE A 39 1.78 -12.34 15.19
C PHE A 39 0.95 -11.84 14.00
N PHE A 40 -0.16 -11.15 14.28
CA PHE A 40 -1.02 -10.57 13.25
C PHE A 40 -0.32 -9.45 12.45
N LEU A 41 0.38 -8.54 13.13
CA LEU A 41 1.14 -7.47 12.48
C LEU A 41 2.28 -8.02 11.62
N PHE A 42 2.98 -9.05 12.09
CA PHE A 42 4.04 -9.71 11.31
C PHE A 42 3.48 -10.42 10.08
N PHE A 43 2.34 -11.10 10.22
CA PHE A 43 1.65 -11.72 9.10
C PHE A 43 1.18 -10.69 8.06
N CYS A 44 0.55 -9.60 8.53
CA CYS A 44 0.12 -8.50 7.67
C CYS A 44 1.31 -7.87 6.92
N TRP A 45 2.43 -7.62 7.62
CA TRP A 45 3.66 -7.14 7.02
C TRP A 45 4.18 -8.07 5.91
N ALA A 46 4.17 -9.38 6.13
CA ALA A 46 4.61 -10.36 5.14
C ALA A 46 3.72 -10.34 3.89
N VAL A 47 2.39 -10.32 4.06
CA VAL A 47 1.42 -10.26 2.95
C VAL A 47 1.57 -8.96 2.17
N MET A 48 1.68 -7.82 2.86
CA MET A 48 1.87 -6.51 2.22
C MET A 48 3.20 -6.43 1.47
N THR A 49 4.28 -7.00 2.02
CA THR A 49 5.59 -7.05 1.36
C THR A 49 5.53 -7.90 0.09
N ALA A 50 4.88 -9.06 0.13
CA ALA A 50 4.66 -9.88 -1.06
C ALA A 50 3.86 -9.13 -2.14
N GLY A 51 2.80 -8.41 -1.73
CA GLY A 51 2.02 -7.56 -2.64
C GLY A 51 2.85 -6.45 -3.27
N ALA A 52 3.71 -5.78 -2.50
CA ALA A 52 4.60 -4.73 -3.01
C ALA A 52 5.61 -5.27 -4.05
N LEU A 53 6.14 -6.48 -3.85
CA LEU A 53 7.03 -7.13 -4.80
C LEU A 53 6.31 -7.49 -6.11
N LEU A 54 5.05 -7.94 -6.04
CA LEU A 54 4.24 -8.19 -7.24
C LEU A 54 3.97 -6.90 -8.02
N ILE A 55 3.64 -5.81 -7.33
CA ILE A 55 3.45 -4.49 -7.98
C ILE A 55 4.76 -4.02 -8.62
N LEU A 56 5.90 -4.22 -7.95
CA LEU A 56 7.22 -3.88 -8.48
C LEU A 56 7.52 -4.64 -9.77
N GLU A 57 7.23 -5.95 -9.82
CA GLU A 57 7.41 -6.77 -11.01
C GLU A 57 6.57 -6.27 -12.19
N VAL A 58 5.30 -5.95 -11.94
CA VAL A 58 4.40 -5.40 -12.96
C VAL A 58 4.89 -4.03 -13.44
N ASN A 59 5.36 -3.18 -12.52
CA ASN A 59 5.86 -1.86 -12.83
C ASN A 59 7.09 -1.91 -13.76
N MET A 60 8.00 -2.86 -13.54
CA MET A 60 9.17 -3.05 -14.41
C MET A 60 8.83 -3.59 -15.81
N ARG A 61 7.71 -4.29 -15.96
CA ARG A 61 7.27 -4.87 -17.26
C ARG A 61 6.51 -3.87 -18.14
N LEU A 62 5.97 -2.79 -17.58
CA LEU A 62 5.18 -1.80 -18.32
C LEU A 62 6.00 -0.56 -18.73
N PRO A 63 5.63 0.09 -19.85
CA PRO A 63 6.29 1.31 -20.28
C PRO A 63 6.08 2.48 -19.30
N LEU A 64 7.06 3.37 -19.26
CA LEU A 64 7.07 4.60 -18.45
C LEU A 64 5.82 5.45 -18.75
N GLY A 65 5.06 5.80 -17.71
CA GLY A 65 3.78 6.53 -17.83
C GLY A 65 2.53 5.68 -17.56
N SER A 66 2.68 4.41 -17.21
CA SER A 66 1.56 3.52 -16.88
C SER A 66 1.03 3.77 -15.46
N ASN A 67 -0.24 4.15 -15.34
CA ASN A 67 -0.93 4.33 -14.06
C ASN A 67 -1.34 2.98 -13.44
N MET A 68 -1.69 2.97 -12.14
CA MET A 68 -2.16 1.76 -11.43
C MET A 68 -3.35 1.08 -12.15
N ILE A 69 -4.25 1.87 -12.72
CA ILE A 69 -5.41 1.39 -13.49
C ILE A 69 -4.97 0.75 -14.83
N SER A 70 -3.95 1.32 -15.48
CA SER A 70 -3.36 0.76 -16.70
C SER A 70 -2.57 -0.52 -16.41
N MET A 71 -1.87 -0.58 -15.27
CA MET A 71 -1.20 -1.78 -14.77
C MET A 71 -2.22 -2.91 -14.51
N ALA A 72 -3.35 -2.60 -13.87
CA ALA A 72 -4.43 -3.55 -13.64
C ALA A 72 -5.07 -4.05 -14.95
N LYS A 73 -5.25 -3.17 -15.93
CA LYS A 73 -5.75 -3.55 -17.27
C LYS A 73 -4.80 -4.51 -17.98
N ALA A 74 -3.49 -4.28 -17.90
CA ALA A 74 -2.48 -5.10 -18.55
C ALA A 74 -2.32 -6.48 -17.90
N THR A 75 -2.57 -6.60 -16.60
CA THR A 75 -2.37 -7.85 -15.84
C THR A 75 -3.65 -8.67 -15.68
N LEU A 76 -4.79 -8.03 -15.38
CA LEU A 76 -6.07 -8.70 -15.10
C LEU A 76 -7.14 -8.44 -16.18
N GLY A 77 -6.85 -7.62 -17.19
CA GLY A 77 -7.80 -7.27 -18.24
C GLY A 77 -8.86 -6.24 -17.83
N LEU A 78 -9.93 -6.14 -18.63
CA LEU A 78 -11.03 -5.20 -18.42
C LEU A 78 -11.76 -5.35 -17.06
N PRO A 79 -12.09 -6.57 -16.56
CA PRO A 79 -12.75 -6.68 -15.26
C PRO A 79 -11.85 -6.24 -14.11
N GLY A 80 -10.56 -6.57 -14.17
CA GLY A 80 -9.57 -6.11 -13.17
C GLY A 80 -9.38 -4.60 -13.18
N GLN A 81 -9.45 -3.96 -14.35
CA GLN A 81 -9.41 -2.51 -14.47
C GLN A 81 -10.58 -1.84 -13.74
N ILE A 82 -11.80 -2.35 -13.91
CA ILE A 82 -13.00 -1.77 -13.28
C ILE A 82 -12.92 -1.90 -11.76
N ILE A 83 -12.55 -3.08 -11.26
CA ILE A 83 -12.41 -3.33 -9.82
C ILE A 83 -11.34 -2.39 -9.24
N ALA A 84 -10.15 -2.35 -9.84
CA ALA A 84 -9.07 -1.49 -9.38
C ALA A 84 -9.47 -0.01 -9.38
N TRP A 85 -10.20 0.45 -10.41
CA TRP A 85 -10.67 1.82 -10.49
C TRP A 85 -11.67 2.17 -9.39
N ILE A 86 -12.67 1.31 -9.14
CA ILE A 86 -13.67 1.51 -8.07
C ILE A 86 -12.99 1.51 -6.70
N THR A 87 -12.12 0.53 -6.42
CA THR A 87 -11.40 0.45 -5.15
C THR A 87 -10.50 1.67 -4.93
N TYR A 88 -9.85 2.16 -5.99
CA TYR A 88 -8.99 3.35 -5.91
C TYR A 88 -9.78 4.62 -5.59
N LEU A 89 -10.94 4.83 -6.23
CA LEU A 89 -11.82 5.95 -5.92
C LEU A 89 -12.35 5.89 -4.49
N PHE A 90 -12.76 4.70 -4.05
CA PHE A 90 -13.23 4.48 -2.68
C PHE A 90 -12.12 4.78 -1.65
N LEU A 91 -10.90 4.30 -1.89
CA LEU A 91 -9.73 4.59 -1.06
C LEU A 91 -9.53 6.10 -0.94
N LEU A 92 -9.44 6.82 -2.07
CA LEU A 92 -9.23 8.26 -2.06
C LEU A 92 -10.35 9.02 -1.34
N TYR A 93 -11.59 8.61 -1.51
CA TYR A 93 -12.74 9.22 -0.81
C TYR A 93 -12.67 9.01 0.70
N THR A 94 -12.41 7.78 1.15
CA THR A 94 -12.26 7.48 2.59
C THR A 94 -11.07 8.21 3.22
N LEU A 95 -9.98 8.37 2.47
CA LEU A 95 -8.82 9.13 2.90
C LEU A 95 -9.20 10.61 3.08
N LEU A 96 -9.86 11.21 2.09
CA LEU A 96 -10.34 12.59 2.16
C LEU A 96 -11.29 12.79 3.36
N ALA A 97 -12.22 11.85 3.56
CA ALA A 97 -13.13 11.86 4.69
C ALA A 97 -12.37 11.84 6.02
N ALA A 98 -11.41 10.93 6.20
CA ALA A 98 -10.62 10.80 7.42
C ALA A 98 -9.74 12.03 7.74
N TYR A 99 -9.35 12.81 6.72
CA TYR A 99 -8.57 14.03 6.92
C TYR A 99 -9.42 15.29 7.12
N ILE A 100 -10.67 15.32 6.66
CA ILE A 100 -11.58 16.48 6.79
C ILE A 100 -12.52 16.33 8.00
N SER A 101 -12.88 15.09 8.38
CA SER A 101 -13.69 14.79 9.57
C SER A 101 -12.93 15.01 10.87
#